data_AF-A0A838KVC1-F1
#
_entry.id   AF-A0A838KVC1-F1
#
_cell.length_a   1.000
_cell.length_b   1.000
_cell.length_c   1.000
_cell.angle_alpha   90.00
_cell.angle_beta   90.00
_cell.angle_gamma   90.00
#
_symmetry.space_group_name_H-M   'P 1'
#
loop_
_entity.id
_entity.type
_entity.pdbx_description
1 polymer ?
#
loop_
_entity_poly.entity_id
_entity_poly.type
_entity_poly.pdbx_seq_one_letter_code
_entity_poly.pdbx_strand_id
1 'polypeptide(L)'
;MDDLRDMGRFPLTVHAGATANVLLTILLTYLLRGRSEGPLTLPMWAGGVICANVLPVALLRSRTGENTNYPEISEMGFFGDQHKFASWVYAVASANMLVWIVLSWSLFSHRRDRGALAGMLIIAFLCTFFPAWIRLFGRR
;
A
#
# COMPACT_ATOMS: atom_id res chain seq x y z
N MET A 1 1.27 -19.56 1.13
CA MET A 1 0.15 -18.60 0.92
C MET A 1 -0.27 -18.73 -0.52
N ASP A 2 -1.21 -19.62 -0.81
CA ASP A 2 -1.65 -19.90 -2.19
C ASP A 2 -3.05 -19.33 -2.47
N ASP A 3 -3.70 -18.73 -1.46
CA ASP A 3 -5.07 -18.21 -1.56
C ASP A 3 -5.16 -16.73 -1.12
N LEU A 4 -5.88 -15.93 -1.91
CA LEU A 4 -6.25 -14.54 -1.62
C LEU A 4 -7.04 -14.40 -0.32
N ARG A 5 -7.76 -15.45 0.08
CA ARG A 5 -8.54 -15.49 1.33
C ARG A 5 -7.67 -15.38 2.59
N ASP A 6 -6.38 -15.72 2.50
CA ASP A 6 -5.44 -15.60 3.62
C ASP A 6 -5.10 -14.13 3.94
N MET A 7 -5.39 -13.17 3.06
CA MET A 7 -5.17 -11.74 3.34
C MET A 7 -5.98 -11.23 4.53
N GLY A 8 -7.16 -11.81 4.78
CA GLY A 8 -7.97 -11.46 5.96
C GLY A 8 -7.37 -11.93 7.28
N ARG A 9 -6.34 -12.78 7.25
CA ARG A 9 -5.69 -13.32 8.45
C ARG A 9 -4.54 -12.44 8.95
N PHE A 10 -4.03 -11.52 8.12
CA PHE A 10 -2.92 -10.66 8.49
C PHE A 10 -3.16 -9.85 9.76
N PRO A 11 -2.13 -9.62 10.60
CA PRO A 11 -2.29 -8.86 11.82
C PRO A 11 -2.70 -7.42 11.53
N LEU A 12 -3.41 -6.82 12.49
CA LEU A 12 -3.98 -5.46 12.35
C LEU A 12 -2.89 -4.41 12.05
N THR A 13 -1.67 -4.64 12.53
CA THR A 13 -0.49 -3.80 12.27
C THR A 13 -0.12 -3.77 10.79
N VAL A 14 -0.29 -4.86 10.06
CA VAL A 14 -0.06 -4.92 8.60
C VAL A 14 -1.10 -4.09 7.86
N HIS A 15 -2.38 -4.20 8.25
CA HIS A 15 -3.45 -3.38 7.68
C HIS A 15 -3.23 -1.89 7.98
N ALA A 16 -2.85 -1.53 9.21
CA ALA A 16 -2.54 -0.16 9.58
C ALA A 16 -1.35 0.40 8.80
N GLY A 17 -0.28 -0.38 8.62
CA GLY A 17 0.88 -0.01 7.81
C GLY A 17 0.52 0.20 6.34
N ALA A 18 -0.27 -0.70 5.75
CA ALA A 18 -0.74 -0.57 4.38
C ALA A 18 -1.63 0.67 4.17
N THR A 19 -2.57 0.93 5.09
CA THR A 19 -3.41 2.14 5.07
C THR A 19 -2.56 3.41 5.18
N ALA A 20 -1.64 3.46 6.15
CA ALA A 20 -0.75 4.62 6.32
C ALA A 20 0.07 4.90 5.05
N ASN A 21 0.57 3.85 4.41
CA ASN A 21 1.33 3.96 3.16
C ASN A 21 0.49 4.52 2.00
N VAL A 22 -0.76 4.08 1.85
CA VAL A 22 -1.69 4.64 0.86
C VAL A 22 -2.00 6.12 1.15
N LEU A 23 -2.30 6.46 2.40
CA LEU A 23 -2.60 7.85 2.79
C LEU A 23 -1.41 8.78 2.53
N LEU A 24 -0.21 8.35 2.91
CA LEU A 24 1.02 9.09 2.64
C LEU A 24 1.24 9.27 1.13
N THR A 25 0.99 8.22 0.34
CA THR A 25 1.14 8.29 -1.12
C THR A 25 0.18 9.31 -1.74
N ILE A 26 -1.07 9.36 -1.29
CA ILE A 26 -2.05 10.36 -1.74
C ILE A 26 -1.60 11.78 -1.36
N LEU A 27 -1.12 11.97 -0.13
CA LEU A 27 -0.59 13.25 0.32
C LEU A 27 0.61 13.71 -0.52
N LEU A 28 1.57 12.82 -0.77
CA LEU A 28 2.74 13.12 -1.59
C LEU A 28 2.34 13.39 -3.05
N THR A 29 1.34 12.68 -3.57
CA THR A 29 0.78 12.92 -4.91
C THR A 29 0.16 14.32 -5.02
N TYR A 30 -0.58 14.75 -3.99
CA TYR A 30 -1.12 16.11 -3.90
C TYR A 30 -0.02 17.18 -3.91
N LEU A 31 1.05 16.97 -3.14
CA LEU A 31 2.18 17.90 -3.07
C LEU A 31 2.96 17.95 -4.40
N LEU A 32 3.22 16.79 -5.00
CA LEU A 32 3.95 16.68 -6.26
C LEU A 32 3.17 17.32 -7.41
N ARG A 33 1.86 17.07 -7.50
CA ARG A 33 1.02 17.66 -8.54
C ARG A 33 1.01 19.19 -8.49
N GLY A 34 1.17 19.78 -7.30
CA GLY A 34 1.30 21.23 -7.12
C GLY A 34 2.64 21.82 -7.57
N ARG A 35 3.63 20.99 -7.92
CA ARG A 35 5.00 21.42 -8.29
C ARG A 35 5.44 20.97 -9.68
N SER A 36 4.72 20.04 -10.32
CA SER A 36 5.17 19.41 -11.56
C SER A 36 4.02 19.10 -12.51
N GLU A 37 4.15 19.54 -13.75
CA GLU A 37 3.10 19.43 -14.79
C GLU A 37 3.50 18.61 -16.01
N GLY A 38 4.66 17.94 -15.98
CA GLY A 38 5.17 17.19 -17.11
C GLY A 38 4.36 15.93 -17.45
N PRO A 39 4.31 15.51 -18.73
CA PRO A 39 3.59 14.31 -19.16
C PRO A 39 4.19 13.02 -18.59
N LEU A 40 5.50 13.04 -18.27
CA LEU A 40 6.19 11.91 -17.65
C LEU A 40 6.11 11.91 -16.12
N THR A 41 5.55 12.95 -15.49
CA THR A 41 5.56 13.04 -14.02
C THR A 41 4.73 11.94 -13.37
N LEU A 42 3.55 11.61 -13.91
CA LEU A 42 2.72 10.52 -13.42
C LEU A 42 3.43 9.15 -13.51
N PRO A 43 3.92 8.69 -14.69
CA PRO A 43 4.57 7.39 -14.77
C PRO A 43 5.87 7.33 -13.94
N MET A 44 6.66 8.40 -13.89
CA MET A 44 7.86 8.44 -13.02
C MET A 44 7.50 8.37 -11.54
N TRP A 45 6.45 9.08 -11.12
CA TRP A 45 5.96 9.04 -9.74
C TRP A 45 5.43 7.65 -9.37
N ALA A 46 4.59 7.07 -10.22
CA ALA A 46 4.05 5.73 -10.01
C ALA A 46 5.15 4.67 -9.92
N GLY A 47 6.09 4.69 -10.87
CA GLY A 47 7.26 3.82 -10.86
C GLY A 47 8.13 4.02 -9.61
N GLY A 48 8.39 5.27 -9.24
CA GLY A 48 9.16 5.61 -8.04
C GLY A 48 8.53 5.09 -6.75
N VAL A 49 7.22 5.28 -6.57
CA VAL A 49 6.48 4.78 -5.39
C VAL A 49 6.49 3.25 -5.35
N ILE A 50 6.23 2.57 -6.48
CA ILE A 50 6.26 1.11 -6.54
C ILE A 50 7.65 0.57 -6.21
N CYS A 51 8.69 1.14 -6.81
CA CYS A 51 10.08 0.78 -6.52
C CYS A 51 10.42 0.99 -5.03
N ALA A 52 10.03 2.13 -4.44
CA ALA A 52 10.25 2.40 -3.02
C ALA A 52 9.57 1.38 -2.09
N ASN A 53 8.44 0.82 -2.51
CA ASN A 53 7.70 -0.21 -1.77
C ASN A 53 8.29 -1.61 -1.92
N VAL A 54 8.78 -1.95 -3.11
CA VAL A 54 9.27 -3.31 -3.42
C VAL A 54 10.76 -3.48 -3.10
N LEU A 55 11.56 -2.42 -3.23
CA LEU A 55 13.01 -2.49 -3.08
C LEU A 55 13.47 -2.98 -1.70
N PRO A 56 12.92 -2.50 -0.56
CA PRO A 56 13.32 -3.00 0.75
C PRO A 56 13.12 -4.52 0.87
N VAL A 57 12.04 -5.02 0.28
CA VAL A 57 11.70 -6.45 0.29
C VAL A 57 12.64 -7.25 -0.61
N ALA A 58 12.90 -6.77 -1.81
CA ALA A 58 13.84 -7.41 -2.73
C ALA A 58 15.25 -7.49 -2.11
N LEU A 59 15.69 -6.43 -1.43
CA LEU A 59 16.98 -6.38 -0.73
C LEU A 59 17.04 -7.32 0.47
N LEU A 60 15.94 -7.45 1.23
CA LEU A 60 15.88 -8.38 2.35
C LEU A 60 15.88 -9.83 1.85
N ARG A 61 15.11 -10.14 0.80
CA ARG A 61 15.06 -11.48 0.20
C ARG A 61 16.37 -11.91 -0.44
N SER A 62 17.11 -10.99 -1.07
CA SER A 62 18.42 -11.34 -1.66
C SER A 62 19.48 -11.67 -0.61
N ARG A 63 19.27 -11.28 0.64
CA ARG A 63 20.12 -11.59 1.80
C ARG A 63 19.65 -12.81 2.59
N THR A 64 18.53 -13.40 2.21
CA THR A 64 17.93 -14.56 2.88
C THR A 64 18.56 -15.86 2.36
N GLY A 65 19.30 -16.58 3.22
CA GLY A 65 19.88 -17.90 2.92
C GLY A 65 18.91 -19.07 3.15
N GLU A 66 19.24 -20.27 2.66
CA GLU A 66 18.38 -21.47 2.60
C GLU A 66 17.75 -21.95 3.93
N ASN A 67 18.20 -21.46 5.09
CA ASN A 67 17.73 -21.87 6.43
C ASN A 67 16.68 -20.93 7.08
N THR A 68 15.96 -20.11 6.30
CA THR A 68 14.94 -19.22 6.87
C THR A 68 13.69 -19.94 7.36
N ASN A 69 13.40 -19.79 8.65
CA ASN A 69 12.15 -20.24 9.26
C ASN A 69 11.00 -19.30 8.86
N TYR A 70 9.92 -19.85 8.31
CA TYR A 70 8.72 -19.10 7.92
C TYR A 70 7.71 -19.12 9.08
N PRO A 71 7.48 -17.99 9.78
CA PRO A 71 6.53 -17.92 10.88
C PRO A 71 5.08 -18.08 10.39
N GLU A 72 4.17 -18.46 11.28
CA GLU A 72 2.74 -18.50 10.98
C GLU A 72 2.20 -17.09 10.68
N ILE A 73 1.21 -16.99 9.78
CA ILE A 73 0.67 -15.72 9.24
C ILE A 73 0.17 -14.77 10.34
N SER A 74 -0.33 -15.31 11.45
CA SER A 74 -0.80 -14.56 12.63
C SER A 74 0.30 -13.83 13.39
N GLU A 75 1.55 -14.26 13.25
CA GLU A 75 2.70 -13.74 14.00
C GLU A 75 3.55 -12.75 13.18
N MET A 76 3.25 -12.57 11.90
CA MET A 76 4.07 -11.77 10.98
C MET A 76 4.06 -10.28 11.33
N GLY A 77 5.22 -9.73 11.69
CA GLY A 77 5.39 -8.31 11.95
C GLY A 77 5.52 -7.49 10.66
N PHE A 78 4.85 -6.33 10.58
CA PHE A 78 4.90 -5.46 9.39
C PHE A 78 6.32 -4.98 9.04
N PHE A 79 7.22 -4.73 10.00
CA PHE A 79 8.56 -4.23 9.69
C PHE A 79 9.63 -5.33 9.57
N GLY A 80 9.40 -6.51 10.19
CA GLY A 80 10.38 -7.59 10.25
C GLY A 80 10.15 -8.69 9.22
N ASP A 81 8.90 -9.05 8.93
CA ASP A 81 8.55 -10.25 8.17
C ASP A 81 8.03 -9.97 6.77
N GLN A 82 8.02 -8.70 6.32
CA GLN A 82 7.60 -8.34 4.96
C GLN A 82 8.23 -9.27 3.92
N HIS A 83 9.55 -9.41 3.95
CA HIS A 83 10.30 -10.25 3.01
C HIS A 83 9.82 -11.71 2.89
N LYS A 84 9.11 -12.23 3.89
CA LYS A 84 8.58 -13.60 3.95
C LYS A 84 7.17 -13.75 3.36
N PHE A 85 6.45 -12.65 3.07
CA PHE A 85 5.17 -12.75 2.34
C PHE A 85 5.37 -13.31 0.95
N ALA A 86 4.34 -13.92 0.35
CA ALA A 86 4.43 -14.42 -1.02
C ALA A 86 4.54 -13.26 -2.04
N SER A 87 5.23 -13.49 -3.17
CA SER A 87 5.43 -12.46 -4.22
C SER A 87 4.13 -11.89 -4.78
N TRP A 88 3.06 -12.68 -4.84
CA TRP A 88 1.75 -12.20 -5.33
C TRP A 88 1.14 -11.12 -4.41
N VAL A 89 1.44 -11.15 -3.10
CA VAL A 89 0.98 -10.10 -2.16
C VAL A 89 1.56 -8.75 -2.57
N TYR A 90 2.81 -8.73 -3.03
CA TYR A 90 3.47 -7.53 -3.54
C TYR A 90 2.90 -7.07 -4.88
N ALA A 91 2.50 -7.99 -5.75
CA ALA A 91 1.82 -7.65 -6.99
C ALA A 91 0.47 -6.98 -6.71
N VAL A 92 -0.34 -7.56 -5.82
CA VAL A 92 -1.64 -7.00 -5.40
C VAL A 92 -1.46 -5.65 -4.70
N ALA A 93 -0.50 -5.54 -3.79
CA ALA A 93 -0.19 -4.28 -3.11
C ALA A 93 0.25 -3.19 -4.09
N SER A 94 1.10 -3.54 -5.07
CA SER A 94 1.55 -2.60 -6.11
C SER A 94 0.41 -2.16 -7.02
N ALA A 95 -0.47 -3.08 -7.42
CA ALA A 95 -1.66 -2.76 -8.20
C ALA A 95 -2.60 -1.82 -7.43
N ASN A 96 -2.85 -2.10 -6.14
CA ASN A 96 -3.65 -1.22 -5.29
C ASN A 96 -3.02 0.18 -5.17
N MET A 97 -1.71 0.28 -4.98
CA MET A 97 -1.01 1.56 -4.94
C MET A 97 -1.14 2.32 -6.26
N LEU A 98 -1.01 1.64 -7.39
CA LEU A 98 -1.17 2.25 -8.71
C LEU A 98 -2.56 2.84 -8.90
N VAL A 99 -3.61 2.12 -8.47
CA VAL A 99 -5.00 2.62 -8.50
C VAL A 99 -5.11 3.91 -7.70
N TRP A 100 -4.59 3.95 -6.47
CA TRP A 100 -4.65 5.16 -5.63
C TRP A 100 -3.87 6.33 -6.22
N ILE A 101 -2.69 6.08 -6.81
CA ILE A 101 -1.89 7.11 -7.48
C ILE A 101 -2.66 7.68 -8.67
N VAL A 102 -3.19 6.84 -9.56
CA VAL A 102 -3.90 7.31 -10.77
C VAL A 102 -5.19 8.05 -10.40
N LEU A 103 -5.97 7.53 -9.45
CA LEU A 103 -7.20 8.19 -9.00
C LEU A 103 -6.91 9.55 -8.36
N SER A 104 -5.94 9.61 -7.45
CA SER A 104 -5.59 10.86 -6.77
C SER A 104 -4.97 11.87 -7.74
N TRP A 105 -4.11 11.40 -8.65
CA TRP A 105 -3.54 12.23 -9.71
C TRP A 105 -4.62 12.82 -10.61
N SER A 106 -5.59 12.02 -11.05
CA SER A 106 -6.72 12.48 -11.86
C SER A 106 -7.56 13.52 -11.12
N LEU A 107 -7.95 13.23 -9.87
CA LEU A 107 -8.71 14.15 -9.02
C LEU A 107 -7.97 15.49 -8.85
N PHE A 108 -6.69 15.46 -8.47
CA PHE A 108 -5.91 16.67 -8.24
C PHE A 108 -5.50 17.39 -9.54
N SER A 109 -5.58 16.73 -10.69
CA SER A 109 -5.44 17.40 -11.99
C SER A 109 -6.68 18.21 -12.34
N HIS A 110 -7.85 17.81 -11.86
CA HIS A 110 -9.10 18.54 -12.09
C HIS A 110 -9.40 19.57 -11.00
N ARG A 111 -9.20 19.19 -9.73
CA ARG A 111 -9.53 20.01 -8.56
C ARG A 111 -8.51 19.79 -7.44
N ARG A 112 -7.62 20.77 -7.26
CA ARG A 112 -6.54 20.74 -6.25
C ARG A 112 -6.83 21.68 -5.08
N ASP A 113 -7.85 21.38 -4.29
CA ASP A 113 -8.13 22.08 -3.04
C ASP A 113 -8.00 21.16 -1.81
N ARG A 114 -8.06 21.74 -0.62
CA ARG A 114 -7.94 21.00 0.65
C ARG A 114 -9.13 20.06 0.89
N GLY A 115 -10.29 20.37 0.34
CA GLY A 115 -11.49 19.53 0.44
C GLY A 115 -11.37 18.26 -0.39
N ALA A 116 -10.87 18.37 -1.62
CA ALA A 116 -10.57 17.22 -2.48
C ALA A 116 -9.52 16.31 -1.85
N LEU A 117 -8.47 16.87 -1.24
CA LEU A 117 -7.47 16.10 -0.50
C LEU A 117 -8.11 15.37 0.70
N ALA A 118 -8.85 16.10 1.55
CA ALA A 118 -9.49 15.52 2.73
C ALA A 118 -10.48 14.40 2.35
N GLY A 119 -11.30 14.63 1.33
CA GLY A 119 -12.24 13.63 0.81
C GLY A 119 -11.50 12.38 0.29
N MET A 120 -10.43 12.56 -0.49
CA MET A 120 -9.65 11.44 -1.01
C MET A 120 -8.98 10.63 0.11
N LEU A 121 -8.45 11.29 1.14
CA LEU A 121 -7.87 10.62 2.32
C LEU A 121 -8.92 9.84 3.11
N ILE A 122 -10.13 10.38 3.30
CA ILE A 122 -11.22 9.69 3.99
C ILE A 122 -11.65 8.45 3.20
N ILE A 123 -11.88 8.58 1.89
CA ILE A 123 -12.26 7.46 1.03
C ILE A 123 -11.18 6.38 1.07
N ALA A 124 -9.91 6.77 0.93
CA ALA A 124 -8.79 5.83 1.00
C ALA A 124 -8.69 5.13 2.35
N PHE A 125 -8.86 5.85 3.45
CA PHE A 125 -8.88 5.26 4.79
C PHE A 125 -9.98 4.22 4.93
N LEU A 126 -11.22 4.56 4.54
CA LEU A 126 -12.37 3.65 4.64
C LEU A 126 -12.17 2.40 3.77
N CYS A 127 -11.75 2.56 2.51
CA CYS A 127 -11.57 1.46 1.58
C CYS A 127 -10.40 0.55 1.98
N THR A 128 -9.26 1.12 2.37
CA THR A 128 -8.06 0.32 2.69
C THR A 128 -8.15 -0.36 4.04
N PHE A 129 -8.81 0.27 5.01
CA PHE A 129 -8.98 -0.33 6.33
C PHE A 129 -10.13 -1.35 6.34
N PHE A 130 -11.04 -1.35 5.33
CA PHE A 130 -12.24 -2.21 5.26
C PHE A 130 -12.06 -3.67 5.74
N PRO A 131 -10.99 -4.40 5.34
CA PRO A 131 -10.76 -5.76 5.86
C PRO A 131 -10.61 -5.83 7.39
N ALA A 132 -10.00 -4.82 8.00
CA ALA A 132 -9.89 -4.70 9.45
C ALA A 132 -11.24 -4.37 10.11
N TRP A 133 -12.11 -3.56 9.48
CA TRP A 133 -13.48 -3.33 9.97
C TRP A 133 -14.28 -4.63 10.00
N ILE A 134 -14.24 -5.43 8.93
CA ILE A 134 -14.92 -6.74 8.89
C ILE A 134 -14.43 -7.63 10.03
N ARG A 135 -13.13 -7.59 10.36
CA ARG A 135 -12.59 -8.42 11.43
C ARG A 135 -12.99 -7.95 12.84
N LEU A 136 -13.07 -6.63 13.04
CA LEU A 136 -13.44 -6.02 14.33
C LEU A 136 -14.96 -6.10 14.57
N PHE A 137 -15.77 -5.90 13.54
CA PHE A 137 -17.24 -5.81 13.64
C PHE A 137 -17.97 -7.08 13.16
N GLY A 138 -17.33 -7.93 12.37
CA GLY A 138 -17.86 -9.21 11.88
C GLY A 138 -17.62 -10.39 12.82
N ARG A 139 -17.04 -10.17 14.01
CA ARG A 139 -17.15 -11.10 15.13
C ARG A 139 -18.57 -11.05 15.69
N ARG A 140 -19.50 -11.71 14.99
CA ARG A 140 -20.72 -12.29 15.55
C ARG A 140 -20.70 -13.78 15.27
#